data_AF-A0A5A5U5G5-F1
#
_entry.id   AF-A0A5A5U5G5-F1
#
_cell.length_a   1.000
_cell.length_b   1.000
_cell.length_c   1.000
_cell.angle_alpha   90.00
_cell.angle_beta   90.00
_cell.angle_gamma   90.00
#
_symmetry.space_group_name_H-M   'P 1'
#
loop_
_entity.id
_entity.type
_entity.pdbx_description
1 polymer ?
#
loop_
_entity_poly.entity_id
_entity_poly.type
_entity_poly.pdbx_seq_one_letter_code
_entity_poly.pdbx_strand_id
1 'polypeptide(L)'
;MIEKQHRTTLQTDILRYSSFILLILVAGILLLMSGVAKYPEIIGMAYLSFTFGLRHAFDVDHIAAIDNMTRKMLNDGKNTRGVGFSFSFGHSMVVVLMALLTVLFVAWAKQSMPIFEQIGGVFGTMIAAVMLLLLTIVNTFIMRGIWREFRHIGRGGQQHTTDERYQQSAIYRFFLKLLKLIKHNWQVAIVGFLFGLGFDTATQIAVLATSATAANAGIAWYTTLAFPLLFTAGMCLMDTVDGFFMSTTYTWIVSSSYRKVYYNLILTGISIMAAGFISFVDFIQSISVMLNWHNSLTDWAQALDFNKLGIILVAIFAVTWIIALTLWRVLKLSEKDVLSH
;
A
#
# COMPACT_ATOMS: atom_id res chain seq x y z
N MET A 1 2.71 -24.65 -22.56
CA MET A 1 2.69 -23.39 -23.34
C MET A 1 2.21 -22.20 -22.50
N ILE A 2 1.09 -22.33 -21.77
CA ILE A 2 0.57 -21.31 -20.82
C ILE A 2 1.57 -20.96 -19.70
N GLU A 3 2.22 -21.97 -19.12
CA GLU A 3 3.21 -21.77 -18.04
C GLU A 3 4.46 -20.99 -18.49
N LYS A 4 4.86 -21.17 -19.77
CA LYS A 4 5.98 -20.44 -20.39
C LYS A 4 5.61 -18.97 -20.63
N GLN A 5 4.38 -18.70 -21.07
CA GLN A 5 3.83 -17.34 -21.26
C GLN A 5 3.63 -16.59 -19.93
N HIS A 6 3.29 -17.32 -18.85
CA HIS A 6 3.16 -16.70 -17.53
C HIS A 6 4.52 -16.37 -16.88
N ARG A 7 5.55 -17.19 -17.11
CA ARG A 7 6.93 -16.91 -16.70
C ARG A 7 7.55 -15.74 -17.46
N THR A 8 7.32 -15.63 -18.76
CA THR A 8 7.86 -14.51 -19.56
C THR A 8 7.25 -13.17 -19.12
N THR A 9 5.96 -13.13 -18.80
CA THR A 9 5.31 -11.90 -18.29
C THR A 9 5.80 -11.51 -16.90
N LEU A 10 6.11 -12.49 -16.03
CA LEU A 10 6.67 -12.22 -14.70
C LEU A 10 8.05 -11.56 -14.80
N GLN A 11 8.94 -12.12 -15.64
CA GLN A 11 10.28 -11.57 -15.84
C GLN A 11 10.24 -10.16 -16.43
N THR A 12 9.34 -9.90 -17.39
CA THR A 12 9.18 -8.54 -17.95
C THR A 12 8.66 -7.54 -16.92
N ASP A 13 7.74 -7.95 -16.05
CA ASP A 13 7.21 -7.06 -15.01
C ASP A 13 8.27 -6.75 -13.96
N ILE A 14 9.02 -7.76 -13.49
CA ILE A 14 10.15 -7.56 -12.56
C ILE A 14 11.16 -6.61 -13.18
N LEU A 15 11.62 -6.90 -14.41
CA LEU A 15 12.60 -6.06 -15.09
C LEU A 15 12.11 -4.61 -15.23
N ARG A 16 10.85 -4.41 -15.60
CA ARG A 16 10.25 -3.09 -15.76
C ARG A 16 10.27 -2.30 -14.46
N TYR A 17 9.71 -2.84 -13.37
CA TYR A 17 9.60 -2.11 -12.11
C TYR A 17 10.96 -1.93 -11.43
N SER A 18 11.83 -2.95 -11.46
CA SER A 18 13.20 -2.83 -10.97
C SER A 18 13.99 -1.78 -11.74
N SER A 19 13.80 -1.65 -13.06
CA SER A 19 14.47 -0.61 -13.86
C SER A 19 14.01 0.80 -13.47
N PHE A 20 12.71 1.01 -13.21
CA PHE A 20 12.21 2.30 -12.73
C PHE A 20 12.77 2.64 -11.33
N ILE A 21 12.76 1.69 -10.41
CA ILE A 21 13.30 1.88 -9.06
C ILE A 21 14.80 2.19 -9.12
N LEU A 22 15.55 1.45 -9.94
CA LEU A 22 16.98 1.69 -10.15
C LEU A 22 17.22 3.07 -10.76
N LEU A 23 16.39 3.52 -11.70
CA LEU A 23 16.50 4.86 -12.27
C LEU A 23 16.30 5.95 -11.22
N ILE A 24 15.30 5.80 -10.34
CA ILE A 24 15.06 6.75 -9.23
C ILE A 24 16.26 6.73 -8.26
N LEU A 25 16.76 5.55 -7.91
CA LEU A 25 17.92 5.39 -7.04
C LEU A 25 19.17 6.05 -7.63
N VAL A 26 19.48 5.77 -8.89
CA VAL A 26 20.63 6.35 -9.61
C VAL A 26 20.47 7.87 -9.73
N ALA A 27 19.29 8.38 -10.05
CA ALA A 27 19.03 9.82 -10.09
C ALA A 27 19.28 10.47 -8.72
N GLY A 28 18.79 9.86 -7.64
CA GLY A 28 19.05 10.32 -6.27
C GLY A 28 20.53 10.33 -5.92
N ILE A 29 21.26 9.26 -6.26
CA ILE A 29 22.72 9.18 -6.03
C ILE A 29 23.47 10.22 -6.86
N LEU A 30 23.13 10.41 -8.12
CA LEU A 30 23.79 11.42 -8.98
C LEU A 30 23.60 12.84 -8.43
N LEU A 31 22.38 13.17 -7.97
CA LEU A 31 22.11 14.44 -7.31
C LEU A 31 22.89 14.56 -6.00
N LEU A 32 22.98 13.49 -5.21
CA LEU A 32 23.77 13.48 -3.97
C LEU A 32 25.25 13.80 -4.26
N MET A 33 25.84 13.13 -5.24
CA MET A 33 27.26 13.27 -5.61
C MET A 33 27.64 14.70 -6.00
N SER A 34 26.68 15.52 -6.44
CA SER A 34 26.93 16.94 -6.76
C SER A 34 27.35 17.79 -5.54
N GLY A 35 27.04 17.36 -4.31
CA GLY A 35 27.34 18.10 -3.08
C GLY A 35 28.26 17.38 -2.08
N VAL A 36 28.46 16.07 -2.21
CA VAL A 36 29.18 15.25 -1.22
C VAL A 36 30.61 15.73 -0.96
N ALA A 37 31.32 16.20 -1.99
CA ALA A 37 32.70 16.68 -1.83
C ALA A 37 32.81 17.91 -0.91
N LYS A 38 31.76 18.74 -0.86
CA LYS A 38 31.71 19.97 -0.05
C LYS A 38 30.99 19.74 1.29
N TYR A 39 30.02 18.82 1.33
CA TYR A 39 29.18 18.53 2.48
C TYR A 39 29.11 17.01 2.73
N PRO A 40 30.16 16.36 3.27
CA PRO A 40 30.18 14.90 3.44
C PRO A 40 29.04 14.34 4.31
N GLU A 41 28.50 15.14 5.23
CA GLU A 41 27.40 14.78 6.13
C GLU A 41 26.10 14.40 5.42
N ILE A 42 25.92 14.86 4.17
CA ILE A 42 24.71 14.54 3.38
C ILE A 42 24.63 13.06 3.03
N ILE A 43 25.74 12.31 3.09
CA ILE A 43 25.74 10.85 2.92
C ILE A 43 24.89 10.20 4.02
N GLY A 44 25.04 10.64 5.28
CA GLY A 44 24.26 10.13 6.40
C GLY A 44 22.77 10.46 6.25
N MET A 45 22.48 11.69 5.84
CA MET A 45 21.11 12.16 5.56
C MET A 45 20.45 11.37 4.43
N ALA A 46 21.19 11.07 3.36
CA ALA A 46 20.75 10.27 2.23
C ALA A 46 20.48 8.82 2.62
N TYR A 47 21.38 8.21 3.39
CA TYR A 47 21.20 6.87 3.93
C TYR A 47 19.93 6.79 4.81
N LEU A 48 19.77 7.74 5.74
CA LEU A 48 18.57 7.82 6.58
C LEU A 48 17.31 7.97 5.73
N SER A 49 17.31 8.85 4.73
CA SER A 49 16.16 9.06 3.85
C SER A 49 15.75 7.80 3.09
N PHE A 50 16.73 7.04 2.58
CA PHE A 50 16.48 5.74 1.96
C PHE A 50 15.85 4.75 2.96
N THR A 51 16.41 4.65 4.17
CA THR A 51 15.87 3.76 5.21
C THR A 51 14.50 4.20 5.73
N PHE A 52 14.20 5.50 5.77
CA PHE A 52 12.88 6.01 6.07
C PHE A 52 11.89 5.61 4.99
N GLY A 53 12.27 5.63 3.71
CA GLY A 53 11.45 5.11 2.62
C GLY A 53 11.16 3.61 2.77
N LEU A 54 12.18 2.81 3.05
CA LEU A 54 12.02 1.37 3.33
C LEU A 54 11.07 1.12 4.51
N ARG A 55 11.22 1.91 5.59
CA ARG A 55 10.41 1.80 6.81
C ARG A 55 8.98 2.21 6.58
N HIS A 56 8.77 3.29 5.84
CA HIS A 56 7.45 3.88 5.61
C HIS A 56 6.54 2.95 4.79
N ALA A 57 7.11 2.17 3.87
CA ALA A 57 6.40 1.11 3.15
C ALA A 57 5.77 0.03 4.07
N PHE A 58 6.23 -0.09 5.33
CA PHE A 58 5.63 -1.00 6.30
C PHE A 58 4.47 -0.40 7.09
N ASP A 59 4.10 0.85 6.85
CA ASP A 59 2.95 1.44 7.53
C ASP A 59 1.67 0.71 7.11
N VAL A 60 0.75 0.57 8.06
CA VAL A 60 -0.35 -0.40 7.95
C VAL A 60 -1.31 -0.05 6.82
N ASP A 61 -1.52 1.24 6.61
CA ASP A 61 -2.34 1.84 5.58
C ASP A 61 -1.81 1.53 4.17
N HIS A 62 -0.49 1.50 3.98
CA HIS A 62 0.17 1.09 2.74
C HIS A 62 -0.12 -0.37 2.42
N ILE A 63 0.19 -1.27 3.36
CA ILE A 63 -0.03 -2.71 3.22
C ILE A 63 -1.52 -2.99 2.96
N ALA A 64 -2.41 -2.34 3.71
CA ALA A 64 -3.85 -2.50 3.55
C ALA A 64 -4.32 -2.00 2.18
N ALA A 65 -3.88 -0.83 1.72
CA ALA A 65 -4.28 -0.29 0.42
C ALA A 65 -3.77 -1.14 -0.74
N ILE A 66 -2.50 -1.55 -0.72
CA ILE A 66 -1.88 -2.38 -1.76
C ILE A 66 -2.56 -3.74 -1.85
N ASP A 67 -2.78 -4.44 -0.73
CA ASP A 67 -3.47 -5.73 -0.75
C ASP A 67 -4.91 -5.59 -1.27
N ASN A 68 -5.67 -4.61 -0.76
CA ASN A 68 -7.05 -4.42 -1.17
C ASN A 68 -7.18 -4.08 -2.67
N MET A 69 -6.26 -3.28 -3.21
CA MET A 69 -6.19 -2.99 -4.65
C MET A 69 -5.75 -4.20 -5.47
N THR A 70 -4.78 -4.96 -4.98
CA THR A 70 -4.32 -6.21 -5.60
C THR A 70 -5.48 -7.18 -5.75
N ARG A 71 -6.31 -7.35 -4.72
CA ARG A 71 -7.53 -8.20 -4.77
C ARG A 71 -8.54 -7.71 -5.79
N LYS A 72 -8.83 -6.41 -5.77
CA LYS A 72 -9.75 -5.79 -6.72
C LYS A 72 -9.29 -6.06 -8.16
N MET A 73 -8.01 -5.80 -8.45
CA MET A 73 -7.45 -6.00 -9.79
C MET A 73 -7.38 -7.48 -10.20
N LEU A 74 -7.14 -8.38 -9.25
CA LEU A 74 -7.19 -9.82 -9.49
C LEU A 74 -8.58 -10.28 -9.92
N ASN A 75 -9.63 -9.84 -9.21
CA ASN A 75 -11.01 -10.19 -9.54
C ASN A 75 -11.47 -9.60 -10.87
N ASP A 76 -10.91 -8.45 -11.27
CA ASP A 76 -11.12 -7.87 -12.61
C ASP A 76 -10.31 -8.59 -13.72
N GLY A 77 -9.55 -9.63 -13.37
CA GLY A 77 -8.69 -10.37 -14.32
C GLY A 77 -7.53 -9.55 -14.86
N LYS A 78 -7.03 -8.56 -14.08
CA LYS A 78 -5.95 -7.66 -14.49
C LYS A 78 -4.60 -8.08 -13.89
N ASN A 79 -3.52 -7.54 -14.46
CA ASN A 79 -2.18 -7.70 -13.91
C ASN A 79 -2.06 -6.92 -12.60
N THR A 80 -1.75 -7.60 -11.50
CA THR A 80 -1.69 -7.04 -10.15
C THR A 80 -0.28 -6.68 -9.67
N ARG A 81 0.77 -7.07 -10.41
CA ARG A 81 2.17 -6.95 -9.96
C ARG A 81 2.66 -5.51 -9.83
N GLY A 82 2.02 -4.60 -10.57
CA GLY A 82 2.37 -3.17 -10.56
C GLY A 82 1.62 -2.33 -9.54
N VAL A 83 0.73 -2.91 -8.74
CA VAL A 83 -0.12 -2.18 -7.79
C VAL A 83 0.75 -1.47 -6.75
N GLY A 84 1.66 -2.22 -6.10
CA GLY A 84 2.58 -1.69 -5.10
C GLY A 84 3.44 -0.54 -5.61
N PHE A 85 4.18 -0.74 -6.70
CA PHE A 85 4.97 0.30 -7.35
C PHE A 85 4.15 1.56 -7.67
N SER A 86 2.95 1.38 -8.23
CA SER A 86 2.15 2.53 -8.66
C SER A 86 1.65 3.31 -7.47
N PHE A 87 1.19 2.62 -6.41
CA PHE A 87 0.79 3.23 -5.14
C PHE A 87 1.94 4.04 -4.53
N SER A 88 3.09 3.41 -4.30
CA SER A 88 4.25 4.04 -3.67
C SER A 88 4.80 5.21 -4.48
N PHE A 89 4.81 5.09 -5.81
CA PHE A 89 5.24 6.16 -6.71
C PHE A 89 4.32 7.37 -6.60
N GLY A 90 3.00 7.16 -6.63
CA GLY A 90 2.00 8.21 -6.45
C GLY A 90 2.11 8.91 -5.10
N HIS A 91 2.23 8.13 -4.02
CA HIS A 91 2.46 8.66 -2.66
C HIS A 91 3.73 9.51 -2.62
N SER A 92 4.83 8.96 -3.13
CA SER A 92 6.12 9.62 -3.18
C SER A 92 6.13 10.90 -4.02
N MET A 93 5.24 11.08 -5.00
CA MET A 93 5.11 12.35 -5.71
C MET A 93 4.76 13.49 -4.74
N VAL A 94 3.91 13.24 -3.74
CA VAL A 94 3.60 14.25 -2.72
C VAL A 94 4.86 14.59 -1.92
N VAL A 95 5.61 13.59 -1.48
CA VAL A 95 6.87 13.79 -0.72
C VAL A 95 7.90 14.60 -1.51
N VAL A 96 8.11 14.25 -2.80
CA VAL A 96 9.03 14.98 -3.69
C VAL A 96 8.56 16.40 -3.95
N LEU A 97 7.26 16.60 -4.24
CA LEU A 97 6.69 17.94 -4.46
C LEU A 97 6.86 18.81 -3.21
N MET A 98 6.63 18.24 -2.04
CA MET A 98 6.70 18.97 -0.78
C MET A 98 8.12 19.27 -0.35
N ALA A 99 9.06 18.35 -0.61
CA ALA A 99 10.48 18.61 -0.44
C ALA A 99 10.92 19.74 -1.38
N LEU A 100 10.51 19.71 -2.65
CA LEU A 100 10.80 20.77 -3.60
C LEU A 100 10.25 22.13 -3.14
N LEU A 101 9.00 22.19 -2.71
CA LEU A 101 8.40 23.42 -2.16
C LEU A 101 9.16 23.91 -0.91
N THR A 102 9.53 22.99 -0.02
CA THR A 102 10.29 23.31 1.20
C THR A 102 11.66 23.91 0.88
N VAL A 103 12.34 23.36 -0.13
CA VAL A 103 13.69 23.80 -0.53
C VAL A 103 13.66 25.10 -1.33
N LEU A 104 12.66 25.30 -2.20
CA LEU A 104 12.54 26.52 -3.01
C LEU A 104 12.00 27.70 -2.21
N PHE A 105 11.15 27.45 -1.22
CA PHE A 105 10.45 28.48 -0.45
C PHE A 105 10.75 28.39 1.04
N VAL A 106 12.03 28.27 1.44
CA VAL A 106 12.44 28.03 2.84
C VAL A 106 11.82 29.00 3.85
N ALA A 107 11.74 30.30 3.53
CA ALA A 107 11.16 31.31 4.42
C ALA A 107 9.64 31.11 4.63
N TRP A 108 8.92 30.80 3.54
CA TRP A 108 7.50 30.46 3.60
C TRP A 108 7.28 29.11 4.29
N ALA A 109 8.10 28.11 3.99
CA ALA A 109 8.02 26.78 4.57
C ALA A 109 8.19 26.83 6.09
N LYS A 110 9.12 27.62 6.63
CA LYS A 110 9.26 27.80 8.08
C LYS A 110 8.00 28.35 8.76
N GLN A 111 7.26 29.23 8.09
CA GLN A 111 6.05 29.83 8.64
C GLN A 111 4.81 28.95 8.43
N SER A 112 4.74 28.23 7.30
CA SER A 112 3.56 27.47 6.89
C SER A 112 3.62 25.98 7.20
N MET A 113 4.81 25.38 7.40
CA MET A 113 4.96 23.95 7.71
C MET A 113 4.11 23.50 8.88
N PRO A 114 4.06 24.21 10.04
CA PRO A 114 3.22 23.76 11.16
C PRO A 114 1.73 23.70 10.81
N ILE A 115 1.26 24.64 9.96
CA ILE A 115 -0.13 24.67 9.48
C ILE A 115 -0.38 23.50 8.52
N PHE A 116 0.56 23.22 7.62
CA PHE A 116 0.48 22.07 6.71
C PHE A 116 0.56 20.74 7.44
N GLU A 117 1.37 20.62 8.49
CA GLU A 117 1.43 19.43 9.34
C GLU A 117 0.10 19.21 10.07
N GLN A 118 -0.49 20.27 10.63
CA GLN A 118 -1.75 20.14 11.36
C GLN A 118 -2.96 19.91 10.43
N ILE A 119 -3.10 20.71 9.37
CA ILE A 119 -4.24 20.62 8.45
C ILE A 119 -4.04 19.45 7.48
N GLY A 120 -2.86 19.38 6.84
CA GLY A 120 -2.52 18.28 5.92
C GLY A 120 -2.56 16.93 6.63
N GLY A 121 -2.04 16.85 7.86
CA GLY A 121 -2.18 15.69 8.75
C GLY A 121 -3.63 15.19 8.82
N VAL A 122 -4.52 16.01 9.39
CA VAL A 122 -5.91 15.62 9.62
C VAL A 122 -6.66 15.30 8.33
N PHE A 123 -6.54 16.14 7.30
CA PHE A 123 -7.25 15.92 6.05
C PHE A 123 -6.71 14.72 5.28
N GLY A 124 -5.39 14.53 5.29
CA GLY A 124 -4.72 13.39 4.67
C GLY A 124 -5.10 12.07 5.31
N THR A 125 -4.97 11.96 6.64
CA THR A 125 -5.39 10.77 7.40
C THR A 125 -6.88 10.49 7.19
N MET A 126 -7.75 11.52 7.18
CA MET A 126 -9.17 11.35 6.90
C MET A 126 -9.44 10.81 5.48
N ILE A 127 -8.73 11.33 4.47
CA ILE A 127 -8.85 10.86 3.08
C ILE A 127 -8.40 9.39 2.98
N ALA A 128 -7.28 9.04 3.61
CA ALA A 128 -6.77 7.67 3.67
C ALA A 128 -7.77 6.73 4.38
N ALA A 129 -8.29 7.14 5.54
CA ALA A 129 -9.31 6.41 6.30
C ALA A 129 -10.55 6.12 5.44
N VAL A 130 -11.07 7.14 4.76
CA VAL A 130 -12.23 7.00 3.87
C VAL A 130 -11.89 6.02 2.75
N MET A 131 -10.74 6.16 2.09
CA MET A 131 -10.33 5.27 0.99
C MET A 131 -10.19 3.80 1.45
N LEU A 132 -9.57 3.55 2.60
CA LEU A 132 -9.47 2.22 3.20
C LEU A 132 -10.85 1.65 3.53
N LEU A 133 -11.76 2.47 4.08
CA LEU A 133 -13.13 2.08 4.32
C LEU A 133 -13.86 1.71 3.01
N LEU A 134 -13.65 2.47 1.93
CA LEU A 134 -14.25 2.18 0.62
C LEU A 134 -13.76 0.84 0.07
N LEU A 135 -12.45 0.60 0.17
CA LEU A 135 -11.82 -0.66 -0.25
C LEU A 135 -12.32 -1.84 0.57
N THR A 136 -12.43 -1.67 1.90
CA THR A 136 -12.96 -2.66 2.83
C THR A 136 -14.40 -3.05 2.48
N ILE A 137 -15.26 -2.07 2.21
CA ILE A 137 -16.65 -2.28 1.81
C ILE A 137 -16.71 -3.13 0.52
N VAL A 138 -15.92 -2.78 -0.49
CA VAL A 138 -15.93 -3.51 -1.75
C VAL A 138 -15.38 -4.91 -1.64
N ASN A 139 -14.25 -5.07 -0.95
CA ASN A 139 -13.67 -6.40 -0.74
C ASN A 139 -14.59 -7.27 0.12
N THR A 140 -15.38 -6.70 1.02
CA THR A 140 -16.45 -7.43 1.73
C THR A 140 -17.51 -7.98 0.78
N PHE A 141 -17.88 -7.26 -0.28
CA PHE A 141 -18.83 -7.75 -1.28
C PHE A 141 -18.23 -8.85 -2.16
N ILE A 142 -16.97 -8.70 -2.55
CA ILE A 142 -16.20 -9.75 -3.22
C ILE A 142 -16.15 -11.01 -2.36
N MET A 143 -15.81 -10.87 -1.06
CA MET A 143 -15.74 -11.98 -0.11
C MET A 143 -17.09 -12.69 0.03
N ARG A 144 -18.20 -11.94 0.05
CA ARG A 144 -19.55 -12.54 0.06
C ARG A 144 -19.83 -13.36 -1.19
N GLY A 145 -19.34 -12.93 -2.36
CA GLY A 145 -19.40 -13.72 -3.60
C GLY A 145 -18.64 -15.02 -3.48
N ILE A 146 -17.38 -14.95 -3.04
CA ILE A 146 -16.50 -16.11 -2.81
C ILE A 146 -17.12 -17.07 -1.77
N TRP A 147 -17.69 -16.55 -0.69
CA TRP A 147 -18.37 -17.35 0.35
C TRP A 147 -19.59 -18.11 -0.17
N ARG A 148 -20.36 -17.50 -1.09
CA ARG A 148 -21.49 -18.19 -1.72
C ARG A 148 -20.98 -19.33 -2.59
N GLU A 149 -20.00 -19.07 -3.45
CA GLU A 149 -19.37 -20.10 -4.29
C GLU A 149 -18.82 -21.26 -3.45
N PHE A 150 -18.15 -20.95 -2.32
CA PHE A 150 -17.70 -21.93 -1.34
C PHE A 150 -18.83 -22.83 -0.83
N ARG A 151 -19.96 -22.24 -0.41
CA ARG A 151 -21.13 -22.98 0.07
C ARG A 151 -21.81 -23.80 -1.04
N HIS A 152 -21.73 -23.37 -2.30
CA HIS A 152 -22.30 -24.08 -3.43
C HIS A 152 -21.48 -25.32 -3.82
N ILE A 153 -20.14 -25.22 -3.83
CA ILE A 153 -19.26 -26.37 -4.11
C ILE A 153 -19.43 -27.46 -3.04
N GLY A 154 -19.66 -27.08 -1.78
CA GLY A 154 -19.95 -28.02 -0.70
C GLY A 154 -21.33 -28.70 -0.76
N ARG A 155 -22.23 -28.31 -1.68
CA ARG A 155 -23.62 -28.81 -1.76
C ARG A 155 -24.04 -29.38 -3.13
N GLY A 156 -23.12 -29.49 -4.10
CA GLY A 156 -23.37 -30.15 -5.39
C GLY A 156 -24.40 -29.48 -6.31
N GLY A 157 -24.69 -28.19 -6.13
CA GLY A 157 -25.77 -27.49 -6.86
C GLY A 157 -25.32 -26.72 -8.10
N GLN A 158 -26.17 -26.69 -9.14
CA GLN A 158 -25.97 -25.92 -10.38
C GLN A 158 -25.79 -24.41 -10.15
N GLN A 159 -25.02 -23.82 -11.05
CA GLN A 159 -24.52 -22.44 -11.04
C GLN A 159 -25.67 -21.44 -11.29
N HIS A 160 -26.11 -20.76 -10.23
CA HIS A 160 -27.00 -19.60 -10.39
C HIS A 160 -26.18 -18.33 -10.66
N THR A 161 -26.52 -17.66 -11.74
CA THR A 161 -26.03 -16.34 -12.14
C THR A 161 -26.29 -15.31 -11.05
N THR A 162 -25.30 -14.42 -10.87
CA THR A 162 -25.28 -13.25 -9.99
C THR A 162 -26.64 -12.64 -9.64
N ASP A 163 -26.94 -12.63 -8.35
CA ASP A 163 -28.15 -12.11 -7.72
C ASP A 163 -28.30 -10.57 -7.94
N GLU A 164 -29.32 -10.17 -8.71
CA GLU A 164 -29.65 -8.78 -9.08
C GLU A 164 -29.93 -7.85 -7.88
N ARG A 165 -30.12 -8.42 -6.69
CA ARG A 165 -30.47 -7.69 -5.46
C ARG A 165 -29.35 -6.80 -4.92
N TYR A 166 -28.08 -7.12 -5.23
CA TYR A 166 -26.94 -6.30 -4.78
C TYR A 166 -26.85 -4.97 -5.51
N GLN A 167 -27.32 -4.91 -6.75
CA GLN A 167 -27.26 -3.72 -7.57
C GLN A 167 -28.22 -2.60 -7.12
N GLN A 168 -29.05 -2.83 -6.10
CA GLN A 168 -30.09 -1.89 -5.68
C GLN A 168 -29.62 -0.79 -4.71
N SER A 169 -28.55 -0.99 -3.93
CA SER A 169 -28.02 0.05 -3.04
C SER A 169 -27.32 1.18 -3.81
N ALA A 170 -27.80 2.41 -3.67
CA ALA A 170 -27.21 3.59 -4.32
C ALA A 170 -25.74 3.80 -3.89
N ILE A 171 -25.44 3.56 -2.62
CA ILE A 171 -24.09 3.65 -2.04
C ILE A 171 -23.17 2.61 -2.69
N TYR A 172 -23.64 1.37 -2.85
CA TYR A 172 -22.88 0.32 -3.53
C TYR A 172 -22.60 0.67 -4.99
N ARG A 173 -23.61 1.17 -5.74
CA ARG A 173 -23.42 1.60 -7.13
C ARG A 173 -22.42 2.75 -7.24
N PHE A 174 -22.47 3.70 -6.31
CA PHE A 174 -21.52 4.81 -6.26
C PHE A 174 -20.09 4.31 -6.03
N PHE A 175 -19.87 3.43 -5.04
CA PHE A 175 -18.55 2.87 -4.78
C PHE A 175 -18.02 2.00 -5.92
N LEU A 176 -18.87 1.17 -6.52
CA LEU A 176 -18.50 0.45 -7.73
C LEU A 176 -18.14 1.38 -8.88
N LYS A 177 -18.83 2.51 -9.04
CA LYS A 177 -18.52 3.50 -10.08
C LYS A 177 -17.13 4.10 -9.85
N LEU A 178 -16.80 4.45 -8.61
CA LEU A 178 -15.49 4.99 -8.24
C LEU A 178 -14.37 3.96 -8.49
N LEU A 179 -14.60 2.69 -8.15
CA LEU A 179 -13.62 1.63 -8.36
C LEU A 179 -13.50 1.15 -9.81
N LYS A 180 -14.55 1.32 -10.61
CA LYS A 180 -14.49 1.14 -12.07
C LYS A 180 -13.57 2.17 -12.75
N LEU A 181 -13.18 3.24 -12.05
CA LEU A 181 -12.16 4.16 -12.56
C LEU A 181 -10.78 3.51 -12.57
N ILE A 182 -10.47 2.61 -11.62
CA ILE A 182 -9.16 1.96 -11.48
C ILE A 182 -9.14 0.66 -12.30
N LYS A 183 -8.81 0.76 -13.58
CA LYS A 183 -8.69 -0.38 -14.52
C LYS A 183 -7.24 -0.80 -14.77
N HIS A 184 -6.28 0.06 -14.49
CA HIS A 184 -4.86 -0.12 -14.80
C HIS A 184 -3.99 0.25 -13.58
N ASN A 185 -2.83 -0.40 -13.46
CA ASN A 185 -1.89 -0.19 -12.35
C ASN A 185 -1.53 1.28 -12.16
N TRP A 186 -1.29 2.05 -13.23
CA TRP A 186 -0.92 3.46 -13.12
C TRP A 186 -1.98 4.30 -12.37
N GLN A 187 -3.26 3.91 -12.40
CA GLN A 187 -4.33 4.64 -11.73
C GLN A 187 -4.28 4.45 -10.22
N VAL A 188 -3.61 3.40 -9.74
CA VAL A 188 -3.31 3.21 -8.32
C VAL A 188 -2.35 4.32 -7.83
N ALA A 189 -1.56 4.95 -8.71
CA ALA A 189 -0.77 6.12 -8.33
C ALA A 189 -1.63 7.31 -7.89
N ILE A 190 -2.86 7.45 -8.38
CA ILE A 190 -3.78 8.48 -7.87
C ILE A 190 -4.16 8.16 -6.43
N VAL A 191 -4.39 6.89 -6.12
CA VAL A 191 -4.71 6.44 -4.76
C VAL A 191 -3.52 6.66 -3.84
N GLY A 192 -2.32 6.26 -4.28
CA GLY A 192 -1.08 6.56 -3.57
C GLY A 192 -0.90 8.05 -3.31
N PHE A 193 -1.13 8.90 -4.31
CA PHE A 193 -1.06 10.35 -4.16
C PHE A 193 -2.02 10.86 -3.08
N LEU A 194 -3.26 10.36 -3.04
CA LEU A 194 -4.23 10.73 -2.01
C LEU A 194 -3.78 10.29 -0.60
N PHE A 195 -3.13 9.13 -0.48
CA PHE A 195 -2.52 8.69 0.79
C PHE A 195 -1.30 9.54 1.16
N GLY A 196 -0.50 9.97 0.19
CA GLY A 196 0.65 10.85 0.41
C GLY A 196 0.30 12.24 0.93
N LEU A 197 -0.95 12.68 0.76
CA LEU A 197 -1.48 13.88 1.41
C LEU A 197 -1.65 13.71 2.93
N GLY A 198 -1.51 12.48 3.45
CA GLY A 198 -1.51 12.08 4.86
C GLY A 198 -0.69 12.97 5.77
N PHE A 199 0.56 13.31 5.40
CA PHE A 199 1.52 14.10 6.20
C PHE A 199 1.71 13.67 7.67
N ASP A 200 1.13 12.56 8.10
CA ASP A 200 1.03 12.12 9.49
C ASP A 200 2.15 11.16 9.89
N THR A 201 3.00 10.74 8.94
CA THR A 201 4.07 9.80 9.23
C THR A 201 5.38 10.47 9.58
N ALA A 202 5.97 10.02 10.69
CA ALA A 202 7.25 10.52 11.19
C ALA A 202 8.38 10.41 10.16
N THR A 203 8.34 9.39 9.29
CA THR A 203 9.29 9.17 8.20
C THR A 203 9.19 10.24 7.10
N GLN A 204 7.97 10.61 6.69
CA GLN A 204 7.74 11.69 5.71
C GLN A 204 8.22 13.04 6.26
N ILE A 205 7.82 13.36 7.50
CA ILE A 205 8.24 14.59 8.19
C ILE A 205 9.77 14.63 8.33
N ALA A 206 10.40 13.51 8.70
CA ALA A 206 11.85 13.43 8.85
C ALA A 206 12.60 13.72 7.54
N VAL A 207 12.11 13.23 6.39
CA VAL A 207 12.74 13.51 5.08
C VAL A 207 12.55 14.98 4.66
N LEU A 208 11.38 15.56 4.94
CA LEU A 208 11.14 16.98 4.69
C LEU A 208 12.02 17.87 5.58
N ALA A 209 12.15 17.52 6.87
CA ALA A 209 13.03 18.20 7.81
C ALA A 209 14.52 18.07 7.43
N THR A 210 14.93 16.89 6.95
CA THR A 210 16.28 16.66 6.41
C THR A 210 16.54 17.55 5.20
N SER A 211 15.57 17.64 4.30
CA SER A 211 15.63 18.52 3.12
C SER A 211 15.70 20.01 3.51
N ALA A 212 14.88 20.43 4.47
CA ALA A 212 14.90 21.80 4.99
C ALA A 212 16.24 22.15 5.66
N THR A 213 16.79 21.23 6.46
CA THR A 213 18.08 21.40 7.15
C THR A 213 19.21 21.61 6.14
N ALA A 214 19.28 20.75 5.11
CA ALA A 214 20.30 20.87 4.08
C ALA A 214 20.17 22.18 3.27
N ALA A 215 18.95 22.57 2.89
CA ALA A 215 18.71 23.84 2.22
C ALA A 215 19.15 25.04 3.08
N ASN A 216 18.89 25.02 4.39
CA ASN A 216 19.35 26.07 5.31
C ASN A 216 20.88 26.10 5.47
N ALA A 217 21.56 24.98 5.31
CA ALA A 217 23.03 24.89 5.31
C ALA A 217 23.67 25.43 4.00
N GLY A 218 22.85 25.93 3.06
CA GLY A 218 23.30 26.44 1.77
C GLY A 218 23.64 25.35 0.75
N ILE A 219 23.21 24.12 0.99
CA ILE A 219 23.32 23.03 0.01
C ILE A 219 22.39 23.34 -1.16
N ALA A 220 22.87 23.12 -2.38
CA ALA A 220 22.13 23.44 -3.58
C ALA A 220 20.82 22.65 -3.66
N TRP A 221 19.76 23.30 -4.15
CA TRP A 221 18.41 22.72 -4.15
C TRP A 221 18.34 21.37 -4.87
N TYR A 222 19.09 21.20 -5.95
CA TYR A 222 19.15 19.95 -6.70
C TYR A 222 19.86 18.83 -5.93
N THR A 223 20.89 19.13 -5.14
CA THR A 223 21.54 18.16 -4.25
C THR A 223 20.56 17.72 -3.17
N THR A 224 19.79 18.65 -2.61
CA THR A 224 18.81 18.36 -1.57
C THR A 224 17.67 17.46 -2.06
N LEU A 225 17.31 17.53 -3.35
CA LEU A 225 16.35 16.60 -3.97
C LEU A 225 16.80 15.14 -3.98
N ALA A 226 18.07 14.85 -3.68
CA ALA A 226 18.52 13.47 -3.47
C ALA A 226 17.74 12.78 -2.35
N PHE A 227 17.43 13.47 -1.24
CA PHE A 227 16.76 12.86 -0.08
C PHE A 227 15.35 12.33 -0.38
N PRO A 228 14.41 13.13 -0.92
CA PRO A 228 13.09 12.61 -1.27
C PRO A 228 13.16 11.55 -2.37
N LEU A 229 14.08 11.64 -3.34
CA LEU A 229 14.22 10.59 -4.36
C LEU A 229 14.74 9.27 -3.79
N LEU A 230 15.69 9.31 -2.86
CA LEU A 230 16.18 8.10 -2.18
C LEU A 230 15.11 7.49 -1.28
N PHE A 231 14.33 8.32 -0.59
CA PHE A 231 13.13 7.89 0.10
C PHE A 231 12.15 7.19 -0.86
N THR A 232 11.86 7.80 -2.01
CA THR A 232 11.01 7.21 -3.04
C THR A 232 11.55 5.87 -3.54
N ALA A 233 12.86 5.76 -3.75
CA ALA A 233 13.49 4.51 -4.19
C ALA A 233 13.32 3.39 -3.15
N GLY A 234 13.57 3.68 -1.87
CA GLY A 234 13.39 2.72 -0.79
C GLY A 234 11.94 2.29 -0.64
N MET A 235 11.03 3.25 -0.65
CA MET A 235 9.59 2.99 -0.54
C MET A 235 9.08 2.16 -1.72
N CYS A 236 9.40 2.57 -2.95
CA CYS A 236 8.97 1.84 -4.14
C CYS A 236 9.54 0.43 -4.19
N LEU A 237 10.74 0.20 -3.67
CA LEU A 237 11.30 -1.13 -3.57
C LEU A 237 10.42 -2.04 -2.71
N MET A 238 10.12 -1.61 -1.48
CA MET A 238 9.39 -2.45 -0.52
C MET A 238 7.93 -2.64 -0.89
N ASP A 239 7.23 -1.57 -1.30
CA ASP A 239 5.83 -1.66 -1.75
C ASP A 239 5.71 -2.51 -3.03
N THR A 240 6.70 -2.46 -3.92
CA THR A 240 6.74 -3.36 -5.08
C THR A 240 6.92 -4.80 -4.64
N VAL A 241 7.83 -5.09 -3.71
CA VAL A 241 8.02 -6.43 -3.16
C VAL A 241 6.73 -6.95 -2.52
N ASP A 242 6.01 -6.12 -1.75
CA ASP A 242 4.70 -6.46 -1.19
C ASP A 242 3.69 -6.78 -2.31
N GLY A 243 3.54 -5.89 -3.29
CA GLY A 243 2.63 -6.12 -4.43
C GLY A 243 2.93 -7.41 -5.21
N PHE A 244 4.22 -7.74 -5.42
CA PHE A 244 4.62 -9.00 -6.05
C PHE A 244 4.36 -10.22 -5.15
N PHE A 245 4.63 -10.11 -3.85
CA PHE A 245 4.36 -11.17 -2.88
C PHE A 245 2.87 -11.49 -2.83
N MET A 246 2.03 -10.46 -2.75
CA MET A 246 0.57 -10.60 -2.76
C MET A 246 0.07 -11.16 -4.09
N SER A 247 0.51 -10.61 -5.23
CA SER A 247 0.17 -11.12 -6.56
C SER A 247 0.52 -12.60 -6.76
N THR A 248 1.71 -13.00 -6.32
CA THR A 248 2.20 -14.38 -6.45
C THR A 248 1.45 -15.32 -5.52
N THR A 249 1.22 -14.92 -4.27
CA THR A 249 0.47 -15.70 -3.29
C THR A 249 -0.94 -15.99 -3.81
N TYR A 250 -1.62 -15.00 -4.38
CA TYR A 250 -2.94 -15.23 -4.97
C TYR A 250 -2.90 -16.14 -6.19
N THR A 251 -1.93 -15.95 -7.08
CA THR A 251 -1.83 -16.73 -8.32
C THR A 251 -1.44 -18.19 -8.06
N TRP A 252 -0.60 -18.46 -7.06
CA TRP A 252 -0.19 -19.81 -6.68
C TRP A 252 -1.36 -20.62 -6.08
N ILE A 253 -2.27 -19.97 -5.37
CA ILE A 253 -3.46 -20.59 -4.78
C ILE A 253 -4.53 -20.95 -5.84
N VAL A 254 -4.39 -20.48 -7.09
CA VAL A 254 -5.40 -20.58 -8.15
C VAL A 254 -5.48 -21.95 -8.85
N SER A 255 -4.62 -22.92 -8.50
CA SER A 255 -4.49 -24.20 -9.23
C SER A 255 -5.35 -25.40 -8.75
N SER A 256 -6.17 -25.29 -7.68
CA SER A 256 -7.10 -26.37 -7.24
C SER A 256 -8.47 -25.85 -6.77
N SER A 257 -9.59 -26.49 -7.16
CA SER A 257 -10.94 -25.87 -7.08
C SER A 257 -11.48 -25.59 -5.67
N TYR A 258 -11.42 -26.51 -4.70
CA TYR A 258 -12.04 -26.28 -3.38
C TYR A 258 -11.15 -25.48 -2.41
N ARG A 259 -9.85 -25.80 -2.39
CA ARG A 259 -8.88 -25.15 -1.49
C ARG A 259 -8.63 -23.70 -1.87
N LYS A 260 -8.62 -23.39 -3.16
CA LYS A 260 -8.52 -22.02 -3.68
C LYS A 260 -9.56 -21.09 -3.08
N VAL A 261 -10.83 -21.51 -3.09
CA VAL A 261 -11.93 -20.69 -2.57
C VAL A 261 -11.77 -20.47 -1.06
N TYR A 262 -11.36 -21.51 -0.33
CA TYR A 262 -11.10 -21.43 1.12
C TYR A 262 -9.93 -20.49 1.47
N TYR A 263 -8.78 -20.62 0.82
CA TYR A 263 -7.63 -19.76 1.08
C TYR A 263 -7.89 -18.30 0.64
N ASN A 264 -8.54 -18.10 -0.51
CA ASN A 264 -8.92 -16.76 -0.96
C ASN A 264 -9.89 -16.10 0.03
N LEU A 265 -10.82 -16.87 0.60
CA LEU A 265 -11.72 -16.39 1.64
C LEU A 265 -10.97 -15.98 2.92
N ILE A 266 -10.06 -16.82 3.45
CA ILE A 266 -9.29 -16.48 4.66
C ILE A 266 -8.46 -15.23 4.44
N LEU A 267 -7.68 -15.19 3.36
CA LEU A 267 -6.83 -14.04 3.05
C LEU A 267 -7.69 -12.78 2.93
N THR A 268 -8.79 -12.85 2.17
CA THR A 268 -9.71 -11.71 1.99
C THR A 268 -10.31 -11.26 3.31
N GLY A 269 -10.66 -12.20 4.20
CA GLY A 269 -11.13 -11.90 5.54
C GLY A 269 -10.10 -11.14 6.37
N ILE A 270 -8.85 -11.61 6.41
CA ILE A 270 -7.76 -10.93 7.16
C ILE A 270 -7.54 -9.52 6.62
N SER A 271 -7.53 -9.34 5.30
CA SER A 271 -7.36 -8.04 4.65
C SER A 271 -8.48 -7.05 4.98
N ILE A 272 -9.74 -7.50 4.91
CA ILE A 272 -10.91 -6.68 5.28
C ILE A 272 -10.84 -6.31 6.76
N MET A 273 -10.48 -7.25 7.63
CA MET A 273 -10.35 -6.98 9.05
C MET A 273 -9.24 -5.96 9.34
N ALA A 274 -8.07 -6.12 8.72
CA ALA A 274 -6.96 -5.18 8.86
C ALA A 274 -7.35 -3.79 8.35
N ALA A 275 -7.78 -3.67 7.09
CA ALA A 275 -8.16 -2.39 6.49
C ALA A 275 -9.34 -1.72 7.22
N GLY A 276 -10.33 -2.50 7.65
CA GLY A 276 -11.45 -2.01 8.45
C GLY A 276 -10.99 -1.47 9.81
N PHE A 277 -10.11 -2.19 10.50
CA PHE A 277 -9.54 -1.75 11.77
C PHE A 277 -8.72 -0.45 11.62
N ILE A 278 -7.84 -0.39 10.62
CA ILE A 278 -6.98 0.78 10.36
C ILE A 278 -7.85 1.98 10.01
N SER A 279 -8.80 1.84 9.07
CA SER A 279 -9.71 2.92 8.69
C SER A 279 -10.53 3.45 9.87
N PHE A 280 -10.92 2.57 10.81
CA PHE A 280 -11.62 2.98 12.01
C PHE A 280 -10.71 3.81 12.94
N VAL A 281 -9.48 3.34 13.18
CA VAL A 281 -8.51 4.07 14.02
C VAL A 281 -8.19 5.43 13.42
N ASP A 282 -7.86 5.49 12.13
CA ASP A 282 -7.55 6.75 11.41
C ASP A 282 -8.70 7.75 11.47
N PHE A 283 -9.94 7.26 11.31
CA PHE A 283 -11.13 8.10 11.37
C PHE A 283 -11.33 8.69 12.77
N ILE A 284 -11.13 7.89 13.82
CA ILE A 284 -11.21 8.34 15.21
C ILE A 284 -10.09 9.35 15.53
N GLN A 285 -8.86 9.08 15.10
CA GLN A 285 -7.73 10.00 15.30
C GLN A 285 -7.98 11.35 14.60
N SER A 286 -8.43 11.32 13.35
CA SER A 286 -8.73 12.52 12.56
C SER A 286 -9.86 13.34 13.17
N ILE A 287 -10.95 12.70 13.61
CA ILE A 287 -12.08 13.37 14.28
C ILE A 287 -11.65 13.98 15.62
N SER A 288 -10.82 13.28 16.38
CA SER A 288 -10.34 13.76 17.69
C SER A 288 -9.64 15.11 17.54
N VAL A 289 -8.74 15.23 16.55
CA VAL A 289 -8.04 16.48 16.27
C VAL A 289 -8.97 17.55 15.71
N MET A 290 -9.88 17.19 14.78
CA MET A 290 -10.76 18.17 14.12
C MET A 290 -11.81 18.77 15.07
N LEU A 291 -12.36 17.98 16.00
CA LEU A 291 -13.40 18.41 16.92
C LEU A 291 -12.88 18.75 18.32
N ASN A 292 -11.56 18.66 18.56
CA ASN A 292 -10.97 18.66 19.91
C ASN A 292 -11.68 17.69 20.85
N TRP A 293 -12.07 16.52 20.33
CA TRP A 293 -12.83 15.53 21.07
C TRP A 293 -11.85 14.61 21.80
N HIS A 294 -11.83 14.72 23.12
CA HIS A 294 -11.00 13.90 24.01
C HIS A 294 -11.89 13.00 24.87
N ASN A 295 -11.76 11.69 24.68
CA ASN A 295 -12.37 10.65 25.50
C ASN A 295 -11.46 9.40 25.51
N SER A 296 -11.83 8.38 26.29
CA SER A 296 -11.03 7.15 26.38
C SER A 296 -10.84 6.41 25.04
N LEU A 297 -11.76 6.57 24.07
CA LEU A 297 -11.65 5.96 22.75
C LEU A 297 -10.61 6.70 21.89
N THR A 298 -10.61 8.03 21.92
CA THR A 298 -9.63 8.84 21.19
C THR A 298 -8.24 8.69 21.78
N ASP A 299 -8.13 8.62 23.10
CA ASP A 299 -6.85 8.43 23.79
C ASP A 299 -6.27 7.04 23.47
N TRP A 300 -7.11 6.00 23.43
CA TRP A 300 -6.71 4.67 22.97
C TRP A 300 -6.22 4.69 21.52
N ALA A 301 -6.96 5.35 20.62
CA ALA A 301 -6.61 5.42 19.21
C ALA A 301 -5.29 6.17 18.99
N GLN A 302 -5.09 7.31 19.67
CA GLN A 302 -3.86 8.12 19.60
C GLN A 302 -2.64 7.42 20.20
N ALA A 303 -2.84 6.47 21.12
CA ALA A 303 -1.75 5.67 21.70
C ALA A 303 -1.22 4.56 20.77
N LEU A 304 -1.92 4.27 19.66
CA LEU A 304 -1.51 3.25 18.71
C LEU A 304 -0.37 3.76 17.82
N ASP A 305 0.71 2.99 17.77
CA ASP A 305 1.85 3.22 16.89
C ASP A 305 1.66 2.43 15.59
N PHE A 306 1.35 3.16 14.50
CA PHE A 306 1.07 2.59 13.19
C PHE A 306 2.25 1.81 12.62
N ASN A 307 3.48 2.21 12.96
CA ASN A 307 4.65 1.50 12.52
C ASN A 307 4.73 0.11 13.18
N LYS A 308 4.45 0.04 14.49
CA LYS A 308 4.38 -1.24 15.20
C LYS A 308 3.24 -2.12 14.69
N LEU A 309 2.07 -1.52 14.45
CA LEU A 309 0.92 -2.23 13.90
C LEU A 309 1.23 -2.81 12.52
N GLY A 310 2.03 -2.12 11.70
CA GLY A 310 2.41 -2.57 10.37
C GLY A 310 3.35 -3.78 10.41
N ILE A 311 4.37 -3.73 11.26
CA ILE A 311 5.26 -4.87 11.52
C ILE A 311 4.47 -6.07 12.06
N ILE A 312 3.53 -5.85 12.99
CA ILE A 312 2.64 -6.88 13.52
C ILE A 312 1.79 -7.48 12.39
N LEU A 313 1.22 -6.65 11.50
CA LEU A 313 0.40 -7.11 10.39
C LEU A 313 1.21 -7.98 9.41
N VAL A 314 2.42 -7.54 9.02
CA VAL A 314 3.32 -8.35 8.18
C VAL A 314 3.67 -9.67 8.87
N ALA A 315 3.95 -9.67 10.18
CA ALA A 315 4.22 -10.88 10.94
C ALA A 315 3.00 -11.83 10.95
N ILE A 316 1.79 -11.30 11.12
CA ILE A 316 0.54 -12.09 11.04
C ILE A 316 0.38 -12.72 9.67
N PHE A 317 0.61 -11.95 8.58
CA PHE A 317 0.55 -12.50 7.22
C PHE A 317 1.60 -13.60 7.01
N ALA A 318 2.85 -13.37 7.43
CA ALA A 318 3.92 -14.34 7.31
C ALA A 318 3.63 -15.63 8.10
N VAL A 319 3.17 -15.52 9.35
CA VAL A 319 2.83 -16.67 10.20
C VAL A 319 1.64 -17.44 9.61
N THR A 320 0.57 -16.74 9.24
CA THR A 320 -0.61 -17.37 8.62
C THR A 320 -0.21 -18.13 7.35
N TRP A 321 0.74 -17.60 6.59
CA TRP A 321 1.25 -18.23 5.39
C TRP A 321 2.13 -19.45 5.67
N ILE A 322 3.05 -19.37 6.64
CA ILE A 322 3.86 -20.53 7.08
C ILE A 322 2.94 -21.66 7.53
N ILE A 323 1.88 -21.35 8.30
CA ILE A 323 0.89 -22.33 8.72
C ILE A 323 0.18 -22.92 7.51
N ALA A 324 -0.28 -22.10 6.57
CA ALA A 324 -0.95 -22.56 5.35
C ALA A 324 -0.07 -23.52 4.52
N LEU A 325 1.22 -23.18 4.33
CA LEU A 325 2.19 -24.03 3.61
C LEU A 325 2.54 -25.31 4.37
N THR A 326 2.67 -25.22 5.68
CA THR A 326 2.99 -26.38 6.52
C THR A 326 1.84 -27.37 6.50
N LEU A 327 0.60 -26.88 6.67
CA LEU A 327 -0.61 -27.69 6.52
C LEU A 327 -0.68 -28.30 5.11
N TRP A 328 -0.32 -27.56 4.06
CA TRP A 328 -0.26 -28.08 2.69
C TRP A 328 0.68 -29.29 2.54
N ARG A 329 1.89 -29.20 3.11
CA ARG A 329 2.89 -30.27 3.05
C ARG A 329 2.53 -31.46 3.96
N VAL A 330 2.12 -31.20 5.20
CA VAL A 330 1.85 -32.23 6.20
C VAL A 330 0.59 -33.03 5.87
N LEU A 331 -0.46 -32.38 5.37
CA LEU A 331 -1.70 -33.04 5.00
C LEU A 331 -1.65 -33.70 3.61
N LYS A 332 -0.47 -33.77 2.97
CA LYS A 332 -0.24 -34.32 1.61
C LYS A 332 -1.33 -33.90 0.61
N LEU A 333 -1.68 -32.61 0.67
CA LEU A 333 -2.84 -32.11 -0.04
C LEU A 333 -2.67 -32.22 -1.58
N SER A 334 -1.43 -32.22 -2.08
CA SER A 334 -1.12 -32.47 -3.50
C SER A 334 -1.60 -33.83 -4.04
N GLU A 335 -1.65 -34.88 -3.22
CA GLU A 335 -2.07 -36.22 -3.66
C GLU A 335 -3.61 -36.31 -3.81
N LYS A 336 -4.36 -35.48 -3.08
CA LYS A 336 -5.83 -35.44 -3.16
C LYS A 336 -6.38 -34.61 -4.32
N ASP A 337 -5.56 -33.72 -4.92
CA ASP A 337 -5.97 -32.97 -6.14
C ASP A 337 -5.97 -33.85 -7.40
N VAL A 338 -5.27 -35.00 -7.39
CA VAL A 338 -5.22 -35.94 -8.51
C VAL A 338 -6.47 -36.83 -8.58
N LEU A 339 -7.20 -37.00 -7.47
CA LEU A 339 -8.37 -37.88 -7.37
C LEU A 339 -9.70 -37.21 -7.74
N SER A 340 -9.69 -35.93 -8.12
CA SER A 340 -10.88 -35.16 -8.51
C SER A 340 -10.96 -34.82 -10.00
N HIS A 341 -10.16 -35.49 -10.84
CA HIS A 341 -10.27 -35.42 -12.30
C HIS A 341 -10.86 -36.69 -12.89
#